data_AF-A0A8C6V594-F1
#
_entry.id   AF-A0A8C6V594-F1
#
_cell.length_a   1.000
_cell.length_b   1.000
_cell.length_c   1.000
_cell.angle_alpha   90.00
_cell.angle_beta   90.00
_cell.angle_gamma   90.00
#
_symmetry.space_group_name_H-M   'P 1'
#
loop_
_entity.id
_entity.type
_entity.pdbx_description
1 polymer ?
#
loop_
_entity_poly.entity_id
_entity_poly.type
_entity_poly.pdbx_seq_one_letter_code
_entity_poly.pdbx_strand_id
1 'polypeptide(L)'
;MTNFLASLSGEALQCYTCMGSNNEDCNRQGSKACPSFSDACAVVLGHDSGVMKSCTYKSFCSQANSQGYRAPGVKVHCCYSNDCNLTNLSPGPPRLHHLVLLLMLLPLLCLLK
;
A
#
# COMPACT_ATOMS: atom_id res chain seq x y z
N MET A 1 -24.27 -15.74 -17.10
CA MET A 1 -23.05 -15.70 -16.27
C MET A 1 -21.92 -15.31 -17.21
N THR A 2 -21.56 -14.02 -17.21
CA THR A 2 -20.82 -13.36 -18.29
C THR A 2 -19.36 -13.81 -18.37
N ASN A 3 -18.94 -14.10 -19.60
CA ASN A 3 -17.63 -14.56 -20.04
C ASN A 3 -16.50 -13.59 -19.64
N PHE A 4 -15.46 -14.10 -18.96
CA PHE A 4 -14.16 -13.44 -18.81
C PHE A 4 -13.25 -13.88 -19.97
N LEU A 5 -13.28 -13.14 -21.08
CA LEU A 5 -12.31 -13.28 -22.15
C LEU A 5 -11.17 -12.28 -21.95
N ALA A 6 -9.97 -12.83 -21.78
CA ALA A 6 -8.68 -12.30 -22.23
C ALA A 6 -8.20 -10.95 -21.64
N SER A 7 -7.45 -11.03 -20.53
CA SER A 7 -6.37 -10.06 -20.27
C SER A 7 -5.10 -10.59 -20.97
N LEU A 8 -4.83 -10.10 -22.19
CA LEU A 8 -3.49 -10.22 -22.76
C LEU A 8 -2.64 -9.04 -22.24
N SER A 9 -1.49 -9.36 -21.65
CA SER A 9 -0.34 -8.46 -21.44
C SER A 9 -0.44 -7.41 -20.32
N GLY A 10 -0.77 -7.83 -19.11
CA GLY A 10 -0.50 -7.06 -17.89
C GLY A 10 -0.93 -7.88 -16.68
N GLU A 11 0.02 -8.30 -15.85
CA GLU A 11 -0.31 -8.96 -14.59
C GLU A 11 -1.21 -8.01 -13.79
N ALA A 12 -2.45 -8.45 -13.51
CA ALA A 12 -3.40 -7.60 -12.81
C ALA A 12 -2.88 -7.34 -11.40
N LEU A 13 -2.79 -6.06 -11.02
CA LEU A 13 -2.34 -5.63 -9.69
C LEU A 13 -3.09 -6.42 -8.61
N GLN A 14 -2.39 -6.96 -7.62
CA GLN A 14 -3.00 -7.65 -6.49
C GLN A 14 -2.98 -6.77 -5.25
N CYS A 15 -4.11 -6.68 -4.56
CA CYS A 15 -4.23 -5.91 -3.33
C CYS A 15 -5.08 -6.66 -2.30
N TYR A 16 -4.84 -6.39 -1.02
CA TYR A 16 -5.78 -6.76 0.04
C TYR A 16 -7.10 -6.02 -0.15
N THR A 17 -8.20 -6.75 -0.12
CA THR A 17 -9.57 -6.23 -0.27
C THR A 17 -10.41 -6.72 0.90
N CYS A 18 -10.46 -5.94 1.98
CA CYS A 18 -10.99 -6.39 3.25
C CYS A 18 -11.46 -5.22 4.11
N MET A 19 -12.28 -5.53 5.12
CA MET A 19 -12.64 -4.62 6.20
C MET A 19 -12.44 -5.37 7.52
N GLY A 20 -11.81 -4.73 8.49
CA GLY A 20 -11.51 -5.34 9.78
C GLY A 20 -11.38 -4.31 10.88
N SER A 21 -11.41 -4.80 12.12
CA SER A 21 -11.21 -3.98 13.33
C SER A 21 -9.75 -3.57 13.55
N ASN A 22 -8.83 -4.23 12.85
CA ASN A 22 -7.40 -3.96 12.81
C ASN A 22 -6.81 -4.51 11.50
N ASN A 23 -5.51 -4.31 11.32
CA ASN A 23 -4.79 -4.68 10.10
C ASN A 23 -4.69 -6.20 9.93
N GLU A 24 -4.47 -6.93 11.01
CA GLU A 24 -4.22 -8.37 11.03
C GLU A 24 -5.51 -9.13 10.67
N ASP A 25 -6.63 -8.70 11.25
CA ASP A 25 -7.98 -9.22 10.97
C ASP A 25 -8.37 -9.02 9.50
N CYS A 26 -8.07 -7.83 8.94
CA CYS A 26 -8.24 -7.55 7.52
C CYS A 26 -7.34 -8.47 6.66
N ASN A 27 -6.05 -8.60 7.01
CA ASN A 27 -5.07 -9.37 6.24
C ASN A 27 -5.38 -10.87 6.16
N ARG A 28 -6.05 -11.44 7.17
CA ARG A 28 -6.47 -12.85 7.13
C ARG A 28 -7.47 -13.16 6.02
N GLN A 29 -8.15 -12.16 5.47
CA GLN A 29 -9.08 -12.33 4.35
C GLN A 29 -8.36 -12.53 3.00
N GLY A 30 -7.06 -12.22 2.94
CA GLY A 30 -6.22 -12.40 1.76
C GLY A 30 -6.33 -11.28 0.72
N SER A 31 -5.46 -11.37 -0.29
CA SER A 31 -5.45 -10.45 -1.43
C SER A 31 -6.23 -11.00 -2.62
N LYS A 32 -6.64 -10.10 -3.51
CA LYS A 32 -7.38 -10.42 -4.74
C LYS A 32 -6.82 -9.62 -5.90
N ALA A 33 -6.95 -10.17 -7.11
CA ALA A 33 -6.64 -9.46 -8.33
C ALA A 33 -7.59 -8.27 -8.50
N CYS A 34 -7.01 -7.10 -8.77
CA CYS A 34 -7.74 -5.88 -9.03
C CYS A 34 -8.31 -5.86 -10.46
N PRO A 35 -9.40 -5.12 -10.68
CA PRO A 35 -9.88 -4.85 -12.03
C PRO A 35 -8.82 -4.14 -12.87
N SER A 36 -8.84 -4.34 -14.19
CA SER A 36 -7.84 -3.77 -15.11
C SER A 36 -7.73 -2.23 -15.09
N PHE A 37 -8.76 -1.54 -14.61
CA PHE A 37 -8.78 -0.08 -14.48
C PHE A 37 -8.20 0.43 -13.15
N SER A 38 -7.88 -0.47 -12.21
CA SER A 38 -7.30 -0.13 -10.91
C SER A 38 -5.78 -0.24 -10.96
N ASP A 39 -5.09 0.87 -10.72
CA ASP A 39 -3.62 0.98 -10.77
C ASP A 39 -2.99 1.25 -9.40
N ALA A 40 -3.77 1.21 -8.31
CA ALA A 40 -3.28 1.44 -6.96
C ALA A 40 -4.03 0.58 -5.92
N CYS A 41 -3.36 0.30 -4.80
CA CYS A 41 -3.99 -0.19 -3.59
C CYS A 41 -4.21 0.97 -2.62
N ALA A 42 -5.33 0.96 -1.88
CA ALA A 42 -5.60 1.88 -0.79
C ALA A 42 -5.77 1.15 0.55
N VAL A 43 -5.41 1.85 1.61
CA VAL A 43 -5.71 1.54 3.02
C VAL A 43 -6.40 2.75 3.61
N VAL A 44 -7.61 2.57 4.12
CA VAL A 44 -8.39 3.57 4.84
C VAL A 44 -8.35 3.19 6.32
N LEU A 45 -7.85 4.10 7.15
CA LEU A 45 -7.77 3.98 8.59
C LEU A 45 -8.86 4.88 9.20
N GLY A 46 -9.84 4.27 9.86
CA GLY A 46 -10.89 4.96 10.59
C GLY A 46 -10.43 5.46 11.97
N HIS A 47 -11.31 6.20 12.64
CA HIS A 47 -11.06 6.74 13.97
C HIS A 47 -10.89 5.64 15.04
N ASP A 48 -11.74 4.61 15.01
CA ASP A 48 -11.80 3.53 16.01
C ASP A 48 -10.91 2.33 15.65
N SER A 49 -9.73 2.57 15.06
CA SER A 49 -8.81 1.53 14.58
C SER A 49 -9.31 0.67 13.42
N GLY A 50 -10.52 0.95 12.90
CA GLY A 50 -11.06 0.27 11.73
C GLY A 50 -10.16 0.40 10.51
N VAL A 51 -9.91 -0.72 9.83
CA VAL A 51 -9.08 -0.79 8.63
C VAL A 51 -9.93 -1.27 7.48
N MET A 52 -9.90 -0.55 6.37
CA MET A 52 -10.49 -0.98 5.10
C MET A 52 -9.43 -0.91 4.00
N LYS A 53 -9.27 -2.00 3.26
CA LYS A 53 -8.31 -2.10 2.16
C LYS A 53 -9.05 -2.37 0.86
N SER A 54 -8.62 -1.74 -0.22
CA SER A 54 -9.26 -1.91 -1.52
C SER A 54 -8.32 -1.64 -2.69
N CYS A 55 -8.68 -2.17 -3.86
CA CYS A 55 -8.18 -1.66 -5.14
C CYS A 55 -8.74 -0.24 -5.36
N THR A 56 -7.94 0.63 -5.94
CA THR A 56 -8.33 2.01 -6.27
C THR A 56 -7.56 2.48 -7.51
N TYR A 57 -7.71 3.77 -7.82
CA TYR A 57 -7.06 4.42 -8.94
C TYR A 57 -6.24 5.63 -8.47
N LYS A 58 -5.18 5.94 -9.23
CA LYS A 58 -4.22 6.99 -8.91
C LYS A 58 -4.85 8.37 -8.69
N SER A 59 -5.88 8.75 -9.46
CA SER A 59 -6.52 10.06 -9.28
C SER A 59 -7.26 10.19 -7.94
N PHE A 60 -7.84 9.10 -7.41
CA PHE A 60 -8.39 9.08 -6.05
C PHE A 60 -7.29 9.27 -5.01
N CYS A 61 -6.17 8.55 -5.16
CA CYS A 61 -5.02 8.69 -4.28
C CYS A 61 -4.42 10.10 -4.31
N SER A 62 -4.33 10.72 -5.48
CA SER A 62 -3.88 12.10 -5.63
C SER A 62 -4.83 13.08 -4.91
N GLN A 63 -6.14 12.87 -5.02
CA GLN A 63 -7.12 13.69 -4.31
C GLN A 63 -7.02 13.50 -2.79
N ALA A 64 -6.98 12.25 -2.31
CA ALA A 64 -6.90 11.93 -0.88
C ALA A 64 -5.59 12.47 -0.25
N ASN A 65 -4.47 12.43 -0.97
CA ASN A 65 -3.20 12.97 -0.49
C ASN A 65 -3.15 14.51 -0.50
N SER A 66 -3.79 15.16 -1.47
CA SER A 66 -3.72 16.63 -1.63
C SER A 66 -4.78 17.38 -0.82
N GLN A 67 -6.00 16.86 -0.78
CA GLN A 67 -7.15 17.51 -0.14
C GLN A 67 -7.53 16.85 1.19
N GLY A 68 -6.84 15.76 1.56
CA GLY A 68 -7.26 14.90 2.66
C GLY A 68 -8.50 14.07 2.29
N TYR A 69 -8.84 13.13 3.17
CA TYR A 69 -10.11 12.42 3.06
C TYR A 69 -11.23 13.25 3.70
N ARG A 70 -12.40 13.29 3.08
CA ARG A 70 -13.50 14.20 3.48
C ARG A 70 -14.06 13.93 4.88
N ALA A 71 -13.81 12.75 5.44
CA ALA A 71 -14.29 12.37 6.76
C ALA A 71 -13.26 12.71 7.85
N PRO A 72 -13.64 13.46 8.90
CA PRO A 72 -12.74 13.78 10.01
C PRO A 72 -12.27 12.50 10.73
N GLY A 73 -10.99 12.45 11.07
CA GLY A 73 -10.38 11.30 11.76
C GLY A 73 -10.09 10.09 10.86
N VAL A 74 -10.37 10.17 9.55
CA VAL A 74 -10.05 9.11 8.60
C VAL A 74 -8.77 9.45 7.82
N LYS A 75 -7.86 8.49 7.70
CA LYS A 75 -6.63 8.62 6.91
C LYS A 75 -6.64 7.62 5.75
N VAL A 76 -6.15 8.04 4.60
CA VAL A 76 -6.00 7.17 3.43
C VAL A 76 -4.54 7.10 3.04
N HIS A 77 -4.05 5.88 2.83
CA HIS A 77 -2.72 5.60 2.34
C HIS A 77 -2.81 4.81 1.04
N CYS A 78 -1.99 5.16 0.05
CA CYS A 78 -1.96 4.50 -1.23
C CYS A 78 -0.57 3.98 -1.58
N CYS A 79 -0.52 2.89 -2.36
CA CYS A 79 0.68 2.29 -2.92
C CYS A 79 0.36 1.58 -4.25
N TYR A 80 1.39 1.21 -5.04
CA TYR A 80 1.22 0.89 -6.48
C TYR A 80 1.83 -0.46 -6.91
N SER A 81 2.16 -1.33 -5.96
CA SER A 81 2.74 -2.66 -6.25
C SER A 81 1.88 -3.77 -5.65
N ASN A 82 2.06 -5.01 -6.14
CA ASN A 82 1.32 -6.15 -5.61
C ASN A 82 1.49 -6.26 -4.09
N ASP A 83 0.37 -6.47 -3.40
CA ASP A 83 0.26 -6.67 -1.95
C ASP A 83 0.91 -5.57 -1.09
N CYS A 84 1.16 -4.40 -1.67
CA CYS A 84 1.83 -3.29 -0.96
C CYS A 84 1.01 -2.76 0.22
N ASN A 85 -0.30 -2.97 0.19
CA ASN A 85 -1.21 -2.57 1.25
C ASN A 85 -1.32 -3.61 2.36
N LEU A 86 -0.43 -4.62 2.41
CA LEU A 86 -0.35 -5.59 3.51
C LEU A 86 -0.06 -4.89 4.85
N THR A 87 0.87 -3.94 4.86
CA THR A 87 1.18 -3.12 6.04
C THR A 87 0.55 -1.75 5.87
N ASN A 88 0.07 -1.17 6.98
CA ASN A 88 -0.46 0.20 6.99
C ASN A 88 0.62 1.27 6.73
N LEU A 89 1.87 0.84 6.52
CA LEU A 89 2.98 1.73 6.27
C LEU A 89 3.08 2.00 4.77
N SER A 90 2.88 3.27 4.41
CA SER A 90 3.42 3.83 3.17
C SER A 90 4.82 3.26 2.93
N PRO A 91 5.16 2.78 1.72
CA PRO A 91 6.54 2.48 1.38
C PRO A 91 7.31 3.80 1.27
N GLY A 92 7.61 4.43 2.41
CA GLY A 92 8.76 5.30 2.51
C GLY A 92 10.00 4.45 2.19
N PRO A 93 10.97 4.96 1.43
CA PRO A 93 11.99 4.12 0.80
C PRO A 93 12.78 3.38 1.89
N PRO A 94 12.71 2.04 1.97
CA PRO A 94 13.56 1.25 2.87
C PRO A 94 15.05 1.36 2.49
N ARG A 95 15.34 1.94 1.32
CA ARG A 95 16.68 2.06 0.73
C ARG A 95 17.53 3.17 1.35
N LEU A 96 16.93 4.23 1.92
CA LEU A 96 17.73 5.31 2.50
C LEU A 96 18.34 4.90 3.85
N HIS A 97 17.57 4.21 4.70
CA HIS A 97 18.07 3.81 6.03
C HIS A 97 19.25 2.84 5.95
N HIS A 98 19.19 1.81 5.10
CA HIS A 98 20.32 0.88 4.94
C HIS A 98 21.54 1.52 4.27
N LEU A 99 21.33 2.42 3.29
CA LEU A 99 22.42 3.14 2.64
C LEU A 99 23.10 4.13 3.59
N VAL A 100 22.32 4.85 4.41
CA VAL A 100 22.84 5.76 5.45
C VAL A 100 23.59 4.99 6.54
N LEU A 101 23.06 3.84 6.99
CA LEU A 101 23.75 3.00 7.98
C LEU A 101 25.09 2.49 7.44
N LEU A 102 25.12 2.04 6.18
CA LEU A 102 26.35 1.61 5.50
C LEU A 102 27.35 2.78 5.38
N LEU A 103 26.89 3.96 4.96
CA LEU A 103 27.73 5.16 4.79
C LEU A 103 28.36 5.63 6.11
N MET A 104 27.65 5.47 7.23
CA MET A 104 28.13 5.84 8.58
C MET A 104 29.09 4.80 9.17
N LEU A 105 29.01 3.54 8.76
CA LEU A 105 29.87 2.46 9.24
C LEU A 105 31.20 2.36 8.47
N LEU A 106 31.23 2.74 7.19
CA LEU A 106 32.46 2.79 6.37
C LEU A 106 33.62 3.59 7.01
N PRO A 107 33.43 4.83 7.50
CA PRO A 107 34.52 5.60 8.11
C PRO A 107 35.00 4.98 9.44
N LEU A 108 34.12 4.29 10.18
CA LEU A 108 34.51 3.60 11.41
C LEU A 108 35.41 2.39 11.11
N LEU A 109 35.10 1.62 10.05
CA LEU A 109 35.96 0.52 9.60
C LEU A 109 37.32 0.99 9.07
N CYS A 110 37.40 2.20 8.48
CA CYS A 110 38.67 2.79 8.05
C CYS A 110 39.55 3.28 9.20
N LEU A 111 38.98 3.62 10.36
CA LEU A 111 39.74 4.08 11.54
C LEU A 111 40.25 2.92 12.42
N LEU A 112 39.74 1.70 12.22
CA LEU A 112 40.14 0.50 12.96
C LEU A 112 41.21 -0.36 12.24
N LYS A 113 41.84 0.17 11.19
CA LYS A 113 42.91 -0.49 10.43
C LYS A 113 44.16 0.37 10.42
#